data_AF-A0A3M1LT48-F1
#
_entry.id   AF-A0A3M1LT48-F1
#
_cell.length_a   1.000
_cell.length_b   1.000
_cell.length_c   1.000
_cell.angle_alpha   90.00
_cell.angle_beta   90.00
_cell.angle_gamma   90.00
#
_symmetry.space_group_name_H-M   'P 1'
#
loop_
_entity.id
_entity.type
_entity.pdbx_description
1 polymer ?
#
loop_
_entity_poly.entity_id
_entity_poly.type
_entity_poly.pdbx_seq_one_letter_code
_entity_poly.pdbx_strand_id
1 'polypeptide(L)'
;MLLLPFYRHHGCSMEPHSLPQSPLHWYDGMLLQPEHFRYGFARSDALIHYRAMMLHPYGWGIRRLRFHTPALSAGIIEIASLEAIFPDGTVVVYNASSPEAEPLQ
;
A
#
# COMPACT_ATOMS: atom_id res chain seq x y z
N MET A 1 -5.50 26.24 13.23
CA MET A 1 -4.40 26.53 12.28
C MET A 1 -3.12 25.94 12.85
N LEU A 2 -2.96 24.62 12.76
CA LEU A 2 -1.75 23.94 13.25
C LEU A 2 -0.86 23.69 12.03
N LEU A 3 0.24 24.45 11.98
CA LEU A 3 1.36 24.20 11.08
C LEU A 3 1.93 22.82 11.42
N LEU A 4 1.86 21.87 10.49
CA LEU A 4 2.76 20.72 10.53
C LEU A 4 4.15 21.24 10.12
N PRO A 5 5.20 21.07 10.96
CA PRO A 5 6.54 21.40 10.53
C PRO A 5 6.92 20.44 9.40
N PHE A 6 7.11 20.99 8.20
CA PHE A 6 7.80 20.33 7.09
C PHE A 6 9.23 20.03 7.55
N TYR A 7 9.45 18.85 8.13
CA TYR A 7 10.79 18.40 8.48
C TYR A 7 11.47 17.85 7.23
N ARG A 8 12.35 18.69 6.66
CA ARG A 8 13.14 18.42 5.45
C ARG A 8 14.28 17.47 5.80
N HIS A 9 14.06 16.15 5.70
CA HIS A 9 15.18 15.21 5.55
C HIS A 9 15.49 15.05 4.07
N HIS A 10 16.74 15.29 3.71
CA HIS A 10 17.28 15.14 2.36
C HIS A 10 16.97 13.72 1.82
N GLY A 11 16.18 13.64 0.75
CA GLY A 11 16.12 12.47 -0.14
C GLY A 11 14.72 11.95 -0.48
N CYS A 12 13.70 12.13 0.38
CA CYS A 12 12.36 11.62 0.13
C CYS A 12 11.34 12.75 0.36
N SER A 13 10.91 13.40 -0.72
CA SER A 13 9.75 14.29 -0.67
C SER A 13 8.52 13.43 -0.36
N MET A 14 8.15 13.32 0.92
CA MET A 14 6.83 12.82 1.27
C MET A 14 5.82 13.89 0.84
N GLU A 15 5.15 13.65 -0.27
CA GLU A 15 3.97 14.40 -0.63
C GLU A 15 2.92 14.27 0.48
N PRO A 16 2.12 15.33 0.72
CA PRO A 16 1.00 15.24 1.64
C PRO A 16 0.10 14.09 1.17
N HIS A 17 -0.16 13.15 2.08
CA HIS A 17 -1.07 12.05 1.83
C HIS A 17 -2.40 12.63 1.32
N SER A 18 -2.74 12.31 0.07
CA SER A 18 -3.81 12.98 -0.68
C SER A 18 -5.14 12.77 0.03
N LEU A 19 -5.97 13.81 0.09
CA LEU A 19 -7.32 13.65 0.62
C LEU A 19 -8.06 12.60 -0.22
N PRO A 20 -8.77 11.64 0.43
CA PRO A 20 -9.51 10.64 -0.30
C PRO A 20 -10.59 11.30 -1.16
N GLN A 21 -10.88 10.67 -2.29
CA GLN A 21 -11.84 11.17 -3.28
C GLN A 21 -13.24 11.36 -2.64
N SER A 22 -14.07 12.20 -3.25
CA SER A 22 -15.48 12.38 -2.84
C SER A 22 -16.28 11.06 -2.95
N PRO A 23 -17.35 10.86 -2.17
CA PRO A 23 -18.17 9.66 -2.29
C PRO A 23 -18.90 9.59 -3.64
N LEU A 24 -19.15 8.38 -4.13
CA LEU A 24 -20.02 8.17 -5.30
C LEU A 24 -21.45 8.59 -4.93
N HIS A 25 -22.10 9.34 -5.81
CA HIS A 25 -23.49 9.74 -5.65
C HIS A 25 -24.42 8.66 -6.20
N TRP A 26 -25.18 8.03 -5.31
CA TRP A 26 -26.21 7.06 -5.64
C TRP A 26 -27.56 7.74 -5.82
N TYR A 27 -28.35 7.26 -6.77
CA TYR A 27 -29.73 7.70 -7.00
C TYR A 27 -30.60 6.51 -7.41
N ASP A 28 -31.91 6.65 -7.23
CA ASP A 28 -32.86 5.61 -7.57
C ASP A 28 -32.88 5.32 -9.08
N GLY A 29 -32.95 4.05 -9.45
CA GLY A 29 -32.89 3.60 -10.85
C GLY A 29 -31.51 3.69 -11.53
N MET A 30 -30.44 4.00 -10.78
CA MET A 30 -29.08 4.02 -11.33
C MET A 30 -28.64 2.62 -11.80
N LEU A 31 -28.19 2.51 -13.05
CA LEU A 31 -27.61 1.28 -13.56
C LEU A 31 -26.28 1.00 -12.85
N LEU A 32 -26.14 -0.18 -12.26
CA LEU A 32 -24.94 -0.58 -11.56
C LEU A 32 -23.89 -1.11 -12.55
N GLN A 33 -22.78 -0.39 -12.65
CA GLN A 33 -21.67 -0.74 -13.56
C GLN A 33 -20.43 -1.12 -12.74
N PRO A 34 -19.52 -1.96 -13.29
CA PRO A 34 -18.28 -2.35 -12.62
C PRO A 34 -17.45 -1.17 -12.10
N GLU A 35 -17.50 -0.03 -12.79
CA GLU A 35 -16.77 1.20 -12.44
C GLU A 35 -17.24 1.78 -11.10
N HIS A 36 -18.54 1.70 -10.78
CA HIS A 36 -19.10 2.17 -9.52
C HIS A 36 -18.53 1.38 -8.34
N PHE A 37 -18.40 0.06 -8.51
CA PHE A 37 -17.76 -0.79 -7.52
C PHE A 37 -16.28 -0.50 -7.38
N ARG A 38 -15.55 -0.43 -8.50
CA ARG A 38 -14.12 -0.14 -8.48
C ARG A 38 -13.82 1.19 -7.79
N TYR A 39 -14.63 2.21 -8.06
CA TYR A 39 -14.54 3.50 -7.40
C TYR A 39 -14.82 3.41 -5.90
N GLY A 40 -15.91 2.73 -5.52
CA GLY A 40 -16.28 2.52 -4.12
C GLY A 40 -15.22 1.79 -3.31
N PHE A 41 -14.62 0.74 -3.88
CA PHE A 41 -13.54 -0.01 -3.26
C PHE A 41 -12.27 0.81 -3.15
N ALA A 42 -11.81 1.44 -4.24
CA ALA A 42 -10.60 2.28 -4.22
C ALA A 42 -10.71 3.44 -3.21
N ARG A 43 -11.89 4.08 -3.14
CA ARG A 43 -12.13 5.13 -2.14
C ARG A 43 -12.13 4.60 -0.71
N SER A 44 -12.70 3.42 -0.48
CA SER A 44 -12.71 2.78 0.84
C SER A 44 -11.30 2.48 1.33
N ASP A 45 -10.45 1.92 0.47
CA ASP A 45 -9.05 1.62 0.78
C ASP A 45 -8.26 2.90 1.06
N ALA A 46 -8.43 3.94 0.22
CA ALA A 46 -7.80 5.24 0.43
C ALA A 46 -8.19 5.87 1.77
N LEU A 47 -9.45 5.75 2.21
CA LEU A 47 -9.91 6.25 3.51
C LEU A 47 -9.29 5.50 4.70
N ILE A 48 -9.13 4.18 4.57
CA ILE A 48 -8.47 3.36 5.60
C ILE A 48 -7.01 3.78 5.72
N HIS A 49 -6.30 3.87 4.58
CA HIS A 49 -4.92 4.30 4.55
C HIS A 49 -4.73 5.72 5.10
N TYR A 50 -5.59 6.67 4.73
CA TYR A 50 -5.62 8.04 5.26
C TYR A 50 -5.67 8.06 6.78
N ARG A 51 -6.60 7.30 7.38
CA ARG A 51 -6.75 7.22 8.83
C ARG A 51 -5.56 6.54 9.50
N ALA A 52 -5.02 5.48 8.88
CA ALA A 52 -3.84 4.79 9.39
C ALA A 52 -2.61 5.71 9.42
N MET A 53 -2.38 6.52 8.38
CA MET A 53 -1.27 7.48 8.31
C MET A 53 -1.42 8.65 9.28
N MET A 54 -2.64 9.08 9.60
CA MET A 54 -2.85 10.07 10.66
C MET A 54 -2.42 9.56 12.05
N LEU A 55 -2.56 8.26 12.30
CA LEU A 55 -2.15 7.63 13.56
C LEU A 55 -0.66 7.25 13.56
N HIS A 56 -0.15 6.80 12.41
CA HIS A 56 1.23 6.38 12.21
C HIS A 56 1.79 6.93 10.89
N PRO A 57 2.37 8.16 10.90
CA PRO A 57 2.87 8.83 9.68
C PRO A 57 3.97 8.08 8.90
N TYR A 58 4.59 7.07 9.53
CA TYR A 58 5.61 6.19 8.96
C TYR A 58 5.21 4.72 9.09
N GLY A 59 3.91 4.42 9.05
CA GLY A 59 3.38 3.06 9.17
C GLY A 59 3.60 2.17 7.93
N TRP A 60 4.29 2.68 6.91
CA TRP A 60 4.67 1.98 5.68
C TRP A 60 6.10 1.42 5.77
N GLY A 61 6.44 0.51 4.86
CA GLY A 61 7.72 -0.17 4.77
C GLY A 61 7.60 -1.69 4.80
N ILE A 62 8.74 -2.36 4.98
CA ILE A 62 8.80 -3.82 5.06
C ILE A 62 8.30 -4.27 6.44
N ARG A 63 7.30 -5.15 6.44
CA ARG A 63 6.76 -5.80 7.64
C ARG A 63 7.41 -7.14 7.89
N ARG A 64 7.67 -7.90 6.83
CA ARG A 64 8.33 -9.21 6.87
C ARG A 64 9.21 -9.39 5.66
N LEU A 65 10.43 -9.86 5.86
CA LEU A 65 11.33 -10.28 4.80
C LEU A 65 12.07 -11.53 5.25
N ARG A 66 11.99 -12.59 4.46
CA ARG A 66 12.72 -13.83 4.68
C ARG A 66 13.51 -14.17 3.44
N PHE A 67 14.77 -14.55 3.64
CA PHE A 67 15.63 -15.06 2.60
C PHE A 67 15.67 -16.58 2.62
N HIS A 68 15.93 -17.17 1.47
CA HIS A 68 16.18 -18.60 1.35
C HIS A 68 17.61 -18.90 1.83
N THR A 69 17.74 -19.38 3.08
CA THR A 69 19.04 -19.60 3.74
C THR A 69 20.01 -20.50 2.95
N PRO A 70 19.57 -21.60 2.31
CA PRO A 70 20.47 -22.42 1.48
C PRO A 70 21.08 -21.66 0.31
N ALA A 71 20.30 -20.80 -0.38
CA ALA A 71 20.80 -20.00 -1.50
C ALA A 71 21.84 -18.96 -1.04
N LEU A 72 21.67 -18.37 0.15
CA LEU A 72 22.65 -17.43 0.71
C LEU A 72 24.04 -18.06 0.87
N SER A 73 24.10 -19.34 1.21
CA SER A 73 25.37 -20.08 1.36
C SER A 73 26.11 -20.24 0.02
N ALA A 74 25.39 -20.20 -1.09
CA ALA A 74 25.93 -20.20 -2.46
C ALA A 74 26.23 -18.78 -2.98
N GLY A 75 26.09 -17.75 -2.15
CA GLY A 75 26.26 -16.35 -2.55
C GLY A 75 25.07 -15.76 -3.32
N ILE A 76 23.93 -16.44 -3.34
CA ILE A 76 22.72 -16.02 -4.04
C ILE A 76 21.72 -15.45 -3.03
N ILE A 77 21.24 -14.22 -3.27
CA ILE A 77 20.18 -13.62 -2.47
C ILE A 77 18.84 -13.95 -3.12
N GLU A 78 18.08 -14.81 -2.47
CA GLU A 78 16.74 -15.21 -2.91
C GLU A 78 15.73 -14.88 -1.80
N ILE A 79 14.64 -14.20 -2.17
CA ILE A 79 13.56 -13.86 -1.24
C ILE A 79 12.63 -15.07 -1.14
N ALA A 80 12.46 -15.61 0.06
CA ALA A 80 11.50 -16.68 0.33
C ALA A 80 10.09 -16.12 0.61
N SER A 81 10.00 -14.97 1.29
CA SER A 81 8.72 -14.29 1.52
C SER A 81 8.94 -12.80 1.79
N LEU A 82 8.00 -11.97 1.34
CA LEU A 82 7.96 -10.53 1.57
C LEU A 82 6.53 -10.11 1.94
N GLU A 83 6.42 -9.23 2.94
CA GLU A 83 5.20 -8.52 3.30
C GLU A 83 5.58 -7.06 3.49
N ALA A 84 4.98 -6.15 2.73
CA ALA A 84 5.31 -4.73 2.76
C ALA A 84 4.07 -3.87 2.51
N ILE A 85 4.10 -2.65 3.05
CA ILE A 85 3.09 -1.61 2.81
C ILE A 85 3.82 -0.44 2.17
N PHE A 86 3.32 0.04 1.03
CA PHE A 86 3.89 1.18 0.33
C PHE A 86 3.34 2.51 0.89
N PRO A 87 4.02 3.64 0.63
CA PRO A 87 3.57 4.95 1.12
C PRO A 87 2.19 5.39 0.63
N ASP A 88 1.68 4.80 -0.45
CA ASP A 88 0.33 5.03 -1.00
C ASP A 88 -0.75 4.12 -0.36
N GLY A 89 -0.34 3.22 0.52
CA GLY A 89 -1.20 2.24 1.18
C GLY A 89 -1.29 0.89 0.48
N THR A 90 -0.64 0.73 -0.68
CA THR A 90 -0.62 -0.53 -1.42
C THR A 90 0.07 -1.62 -0.59
N VAL A 91 -0.58 -2.78 -0.45
CA VAL A 91 -0.04 -3.92 0.28
C VAL A 91 0.56 -4.92 -0.71
N VAL A 92 1.82 -5.29 -0.49
CA VAL A 92 2.53 -6.28 -1.28
C VAL A 92 2.82 -7.50 -0.41
N VAL A 93 2.35 -8.66 -0.86
CA VAL A 93 2.62 -9.96 -0.23
C VAL A 93 3.19 -10.89 -1.29
N TYR A 94 4.31 -11.52 -0.98
CA TYR A 94 4.98 -12.49 -1.83
C TYR A 94 5.42 -13.69 -1.02
N ASN A 95 5.23 -14.89 -1.57
CA ASN A 95 5.68 -16.14 -0.97
C ASN A 95 6.11 -17.11 -2.06
N ALA A 96 7.39 -17.48 -2.08
CA ALA A 96 7.98 -18.34 -3.10
C ALA A 96 7.38 -19.76 -3.14
N SER A 97 6.75 -20.24 -2.06
CA SER A 97 6.11 -21.56 -2.02
C SER A 97 4.62 -21.53 -2.37
N SER A 98 4.03 -20.35 -2.60
CA SER A 98 2.63 -20.24 -3.02
C SER A 98 2.52 -20.30 -4.55
N PRO A 99 1.62 -21.13 -5.10
CA PRO A 99 1.47 -21.31 -6.55
C PRO A 99 0.90 -20.08 -7.28
N GLU A 100 0.39 -19.09 -6.56
CA GLU A 100 -0.18 -17.84 -7.08
C GLU A 100 0.81 -16.66 -6.98
N ALA A 101 2.07 -16.95 -6.63
CA ALA A 101 3.16 -15.98 -6.68
C ALA A 101 3.56 -15.72 -8.15
N GLU A 102 2.68 -15.06 -8.89
CA GLU A 102 3.07 -14.39 -10.13
C GLU A 102 4.24 -13.44 -9.80
N PRO A 103 5.33 -13.46 -10.58
CA PRO A 103 6.46 -12.57 -10.34
C PRO A 103 5.96 -11.13 -10.41
N LEU A 104 6.36 -10.31 -9.43
CA LEU A 104 6.08 -8.87 -9.44
C LEU A 104 6.67 -8.28 -10.73
N GLN A 105 5.82 -8.01 -11.74
CA GLN A 105 6.20 -7.33 -12.99
C GLN A 105 6.30 -5.82 -12.78
#